data_AF-A0A167N8L5-F1
#
_entry.id   AF-A0A167N8L5-F1
#
_cell.length_a   1.000
_cell.length_b   1.000
_cell.length_c   1.000
_cell.angle_alpha   90.00
_cell.angle_beta   90.00
_cell.angle_gamma   90.00
#
_symmetry.space_group_name_H-M   'P 1'
#
loop_
_entity.id
_entity.type
_entity.pdbx_description
1 polymer ?
#
loop_
_entity_poly.entity_id
_entity_poly.type
_entity_poly.pdbx_seq_one_letter_code
_entity_poly.pdbx_strand_id
1 'polypeptide(L)'
;MHAAIDFDFDLGGVHASIANALQQILIDKGESIGVDQADVLAKEANILSFQLQVSCTRCRPSPVTTTLPTCATIPPSAPHKLWHSVGHQAHSLNWVFDLHTVTEPNIVLLKLRWEQEVHAMLHCVHACAQEHTRWCPVPSLTYRSMPHIEIGWREEWVEVGREEREKRYEEMRELHGL
;
A
#
# COMPACT_ATOMS: atom_id res chain seq x y z
N MET A 1 -0.05 9.02 9.25
CA MET A 1 0.92 8.46 8.29
C MET A 1 1.15 7.03 8.70
N HIS A 2 0.30 6.10 8.27
CA HIS A 2 0.69 4.69 8.25
C HIS A 2 1.62 4.56 7.04
N ALA A 3 2.86 4.17 7.29
CA ALA A 3 3.81 3.92 6.22
C ALA A 3 3.26 2.77 5.37
N ALA A 4 3.22 2.95 4.05
CA ALA A 4 3.10 1.81 3.15
C ALA A 4 4.24 0.86 3.50
N ILE A 5 3.89 -0.39 3.85
CA ILE A 5 4.88 -1.43 4.10
C ILE A 5 5.34 -1.90 2.73
N ASP A 6 6.36 -1.23 2.21
CA ASP A 6 7.03 -1.65 0.99
C ASP A 6 8.10 -2.68 1.34
N PHE A 7 8.21 -3.73 0.53
CA PHE A 7 9.13 -4.83 0.73
C PHE A 7 9.86 -5.15 -0.57
N ASP A 8 11.19 -4.98 -0.55
CA ASP A 8 12.08 -5.22 -1.69
C ASP A 8 13.16 -6.25 -1.29
N PHE A 9 13.42 -7.22 -2.17
CA PHE A 9 14.42 -8.26 -1.96
C PHE A 9 14.92 -8.83 -3.30
N ASP A 10 16.11 -9.44 -3.27
CA ASP A 10 16.72 -10.08 -4.44
C ASP A 10 16.54 -11.60 -4.43
N LEU A 11 16.33 -12.17 -5.62
CA LEU A 11 16.29 -13.61 -5.85
C LEU A 11 17.47 -14.04 -6.73
N GLY A 12 18.44 -14.73 -6.12
CA GLY A 12 19.59 -15.29 -6.83
C GLY A 12 19.36 -16.73 -7.30
N GLY A 13 19.73 -17.05 -8.54
CA GLY A 13 19.72 -18.43 -9.06
C GLY A 13 18.33 -19.02 -9.33
N VAL A 14 17.29 -18.19 -9.41
CA VAL A 14 15.91 -18.63 -9.64
C VAL A 14 15.54 -18.49 -11.11
N HIS A 15 14.87 -19.50 -11.68
CA HIS A 15 14.35 -19.43 -13.04
C HIS A 15 13.10 -18.54 -13.11
N ALA A 16 12.90 -17.84 -14.23
CA ALA A 16 11.79 -16.91 -14.42
C ALA A 16 10.40 -17.54 -14.19
N SER A 17 10.24 -18.84 -14.45
CA SER A 17 8.98 -19.56 -14.18
C SER A 17 8.62 -19.59 -12.69
N ILE A 18 9.60 -19.72 -11.80
CA ILE A 18 9.38 -19.75 -10.35
C ILE A 18 9.06 -18.34 -9.85
N ALA A 19 9.79 -17.32 -10.33
CA ALA A 19 9.51 -15.93 -10.01
C ALA A 19 8.08 -15.52 -10.45
N ASN A 20 7.68 -15.91 -11.66
CA ASN A 20 6.32 -15.71 -12.16
C ASN A 20 5.28 -16.46 -11.31
N ALA A 21 5.55 -17.71 -10.93
CA ALA A 21 4.63 -18.47 -10.10
C ALA A 21 4.43 -17.81 -8.73
N LEU A 22 5.50 -17.32 -8.10
CA LEU A 22 5.40 -16.57 -6.84
C LEU A 22 4.58 -15.28 -7.01
N GLN A 23 4.81 -14.55 -8.10
CA GLN A 23 4.02 -13.35 -8.39
C GLN A 23 2.53 -13.67 -8.53
N GLN A 24 2.19 -14.72 -9.27
CA GLN A 24 0.81 -15.17 -9.46
C GLN A 24 0.16 -15.64 -8.16
N ILE A 25 0.89 -16.39 -7.33
CA ILE A 25 0.38 -16.85 -6.03
C ILE A 25 0.07 -15.65 -5.13
N LEU A 26 0.97 -14.67 -5.05
CA LEU A 26 0.78 -13.52 -4.18
C LEU A 26 -0.36 -12.61 -4.63
N ILE A 27 -0.55 -12.43 -5.94
CA ILE A 27 -1.60 -11.56 -6.49
C ILE A 27 -2.96 -12.27 -6.53
N ASP A 28 -3.02 -13.52 -7.02
CA ASP A 28 -4.30 -14.20 -7.30
C ASP A 28 -4.71 -15.18 -6.20
N LYS A 29 -3.75 -15.76 -5.46
CA LYS A 29 -4.04 -16.73 -4.40
C LYS A 29 -3.90 -16.16 -3.00
N GLY A 30 -3.54 -14.88 -2.88
CA GLY A 30 -3.58 -14.17 -1.61
C GLY A 30 -5.01 -14.12 -1.07
N GLU A 31 -5.17 -14.46 0.19
CA GLU A 31 -6.44 -14.37 0.90
C GLU A 31 -6.41 -13.17 1.83
N SER A 32 -7.52 -12.46 1.93
CA SER A 32 -7.65 -11.34 2.86
C SER A 32 -9.09 -11.16 3.34
N ILE A 33 -9.25 -10.24 4.29
CA ILE A 33 -10.54 -9.88 4.87
C ILE A 33 -10.94 -8.50 4.36
N GLY A 34 -12.21 -8.35 4.03
CA GLY A 34 -12.76 -7.23 3.29
C GLY A 34 -14.27 -7.29 3.35
N VAL A 35 -14.90 -6.14 3.11
CA VAL A 35 -16.37 -6.04 3.16
C VAL A 35 -16.98 -6.91 2.08
N ASP A 36 -18.03 -7.67 2.35
CA ASP A 36 -18.88 -8.26 1.30
C ASP A 36 -20.28 -8.53 1.83
N GLN A 37 -21.19 -8.94 0.96
CA GLN A 37 -22.47 -9.45 1.41
C GLN A 37 -22.25 -10.79 2.13
N ALA A 38 -22.65 -10.85 3.40
CA ALA A 38 -22.57 -12.11 4.15
C ALA A 38 -23.53 -13.13 3.52
N ASP A 39 -23.00 -14.28 3.11
CA ASP A 39 -23.81 -15.41 2.70
C ASP A 39 -24.71 -15.85 3.85
N VAL A 40 -25.92 -16.30 3.53
CA VAL A 40 -26.93 -16.75 4.51
C VAL A 40 -26.41 -17.92 5.38
N LEU A 41 -25.38 -18.62 4.92
CA LEU A 41 -24.75 -19.76 5.60
C LEU A 41 -23.50 -19.39 6.42
N ALA A 42 -23.05 -18.14 6.36
CA ALA A 42 -21.85 -17.73 7.06
C ALA A 42 -22.09 -17.73 8.59
N LYS A 43 -21.27 -18.51 9.29
CA LYS A 43 -21.31 -18.59 10.75
C LYS A 43 -20.82 -17.28 11.35
N GLU A 44 -21.37 -16.90 12.50
CA GLU A 44 -20.99 -15.71 13.27
C GLU A 44 -19.48 -15.59 13.52
N ALA A 45 -18.78 -16.73 13.69
CA ALA A 45 -17.33 -16.76 13.89
C ALA A 45 -16.51 -16.25 12.69
N ASN A 46 -17.06 -16.27 11.48
CA ASN A 46 -16.36 -15.96 10.24
C ASN A 46 -16.71 -14.58 9.67
N ILE A 47 -17.57 -13.81 10.36
CA ILE A 47 -18.01 -12.49 9.92
C ILE A 47 -17.50 -11.43 10.89
N LEU A 48 -16.91 -10.39 10.34
CA LEU A 48 -16.52 -9.18 11.06
C LEU A 48 -17.49 -8.04 10.70
N SER A 49 -18.22 -7.49 11.66
CA SER A 49 -19.24 -6.47 11.36
C SER A 49 -18.78 -5.06 11.75
N PHE A 50 -19.01 -4.09 10.87
CA PHE A 50 -18.74 -2.68 11.08
C PHE A 50 -20.00 -1.85 10.86
N GLN A 51 -20.29 -0.93 11.78
CA GLN A 51 -21.45 -0.06 11.72
C GLN A 51 -21.04 1.36 11.32
N LEU A 52 -21.55 1.86 10.20
CA LEU A 52 -21.35 3.23 9.73
C LEU A 52 -22.64 4.05 9.94
N GLN A 53 -22.55 5.09 10.76
CA GLN A 53 -23.64 6.05 10.97
C GLN A 53 -23.11 7.46 10.76
N VAL A 54 -23.58 8.14 9.71
CA VAL A 54 -23.12 9.49 9.36
C VAL A 54 -24.31 10.33 8.93
N SER A 55 -24.43 11.53 9.51
CA SER A 55 -25.42 12.53 9.13
C SER A 55 -24.74 13.84 8.73
N CYS A 56 -25.17 14.42 7.60
CA CYS A 56 -24.65 15.71 7.14
C CYS A 56 -25.50 16.86 7.70
N THR A 57 -25.00 17.48 8.75
CA THR A 57 -25.60 18.68 9.33
C THR A 57 -24.99 19.94 8.74
N ARG A 58 -25.78 21.02 8.65
CA ARG A 58 -25.28 22.31 8.16
C ARG A 58 -24.30 22.89 9.18
N CYS A 59 -23.02 22.96 8.81
CA CYS A 59 -22.06 23.74 9.58
C CYS A 59 -22.44 25.22 9.53
N ARG A 60 -22.53 25.87 10.70
CA ARG A 60 -22.51 27.34 10.75
C ARG A 60 -21.13 27.80 10.26
N PRO A 61 -21.03 28.83 9.41
CA PRO A 61 -19.73 29.29 8.94
C PRO A 61 -18.86 29.70 10.14
N SER A 62 -17.71 29.06 10.29
CA SER A 62 -16.64 29.53 11.17
C SER A 62 -15.91 30.68 10.45
N PRO A 63 -15.55 31.78 11.13
CA PRO A 63 -14.98 32.96 10.49
C PRO A 63 -13.55 32.78 9.94
N VAL A 64 -12.95 31.59 10.08
CA VAL A 64 -11.55 31.35 9.69
C VAL A 64 -11.48 30.23 8.66
N THR A 65 -11.25 30.63 7.41
CA THR A 65 -10.87 29.82 6.24
C THR A 65 -12.01 29.38 5.32
N THR A 66 -12.05 30.04 4.16
CA THR A 66 -12.90 29.82 2.99
C THR A 66 -12.59 28.48 2.32
N THR A 67 -13.17 27.38 2.80
CA THR A 67 -13.43 26.17 2.00
C THR A 67 -14.37 25.27 2.78
N LEU A 68 -15.63 25.19 2.37
CA LEU A 68 -16.62 24.27 2.95
C LEU A 68 -16.29 22.83 2.52
N PRO A 69 -15.87 21.90 3.40
CA PRO A 69 -15.81 20.49 3.01
C PRO A 69 -17.19 19.89 3.28
N THR A 70 -17.94 19.64 2.21
CA THR A 70 -19.19 18.86 2.21
C THR A 70 -18.92 17.35 2.33
N CYS A 71 -17.82 16.95 2.96
CA CYS A 71 -17.34 15.57 2.99
C CYS A 71 -17.41 15.07 4.43
N ALA A 72 -18.16 14.01 4.67
CA ALA A 72 -18.07 13.28 5.93
C ALA A 72 -16.79 12.43 5.89
N THR A 73 -15.76 12.89 6.60
CA THR A 73 -14.57 12.08 6.88
C THR A 73 -14.81 11.34 8.18
N ILE A 74 -14.54 10.03 8.22
CA ILE A 74 -14.50 9.30 9.50
C ILE A 74 -13.40 9.97 10.33
N PRO A 75 -13.70 10.59 11.49
CA PRO A 75 -12.67 11.27 12.25
C PRO A 75 -11.61 10.25 12.68
N PRO A 76 -10.32 10.62 12.77
CA PRO A 76 -9.24 9.70 13.08
C PRO A 76 -9.38 9.01 14.45
N SER A 77 -10.25 9.52 15.34
CA SER A 77 -10.61 8.88 16.61
C SER A 77 -11.74 7.84 16.53
N ALA A 78 -12.37 7.64 15.37
CA ALA A 78 -13.52 6.76 15.17
C ALA A 78 -13.24 5.33 14.67
N PRO A 79 -12.06 4.90 14.17
CA PRO A 79 -11.95 3.54 13.63
C PRO A 79 -12.18 2.46 14.72
N HIS A 80 -11.85 2.76 15.98
CA HIS A 80 -12.13 1.91 17.16
C HIS A 80 -13.62 1.82 17.54
N LYS A 81 -14.48 2.73 17.02
CA LYS A 81 -15.90 2.80 17.37
C LYS A 81 -16.82 2.18 16.31
N LEU A 82 -16.27 1.74 15.19
CA LEU A 82 -17.04 1.19 14.08
C LEU A 82 -17.24 -0.32 14.19
N TRP A 83 -16.34 -1.05 14.85
CA TRP A 83 -16.47 -2.50 14.99
C TRP A 83 -17.63 -2.87 15.93
N HIS A 84 -18.47 -3.79 15.48
CA HIS A 84 -19.58 -4.35 16.22
C HIS A 84 -19.37 -5.86 16.37
N SER A 85 -19.11 -6.30 17.60
CA SER A 85 -18.89 -7.72 17.91
C SER A 85 -20.14 -8.54 17.68
N VAL A 86 -20.03 -9.69 17.01
CA VAL A 86 -21.14 -10.61 16.77
C VAL A 86 -21.06 -11.78 17.74
N GLY A 87 -22.13 -12.01 18.51
CA GLY A 87 -22.27 -13.19 19.38
C GLY A 87 -21.12 -13.37 20.37
N HIS A 88 -20.45 -14.52 20.31
CA HIS A 88 -19.36 -14.90 21.23
C HIS A 88 -18.06 -14.12 21.02
N GLN A 89 -17.91 -13.35 19.93
CA GLN A 89 -16.71 -12.54 19.68
C GLN A 89 -16.46 -11.51 20.79
N ALA A 90 -17.53 -10.97 21.39
CA ALA A 90 -17.44 -10.01 22.48
C ALA A 90 -16.74 -10.56 23.74
N HIS A 91 -16.77 -11.88 23.92
CA HIS A 91 -16.28 -12.56 25.13
C HIS A 91 -14.92 -13.25 24.92
N SER A 92 -14.43 -13.30 23.68
CA SER A 92 -13.14 -13.92 23.36
C SER A 92 -12.02 -12.93 23.61
N LEU A 93 -11.14 -13.23 24.57
CA LEU A 93 -10.00 -12.37 24.92
C LEU A 93 -9.15 -12.02 23.67
N ASN A 94 -8.95 -12.97 22.76
CA ASN A 94 -8.19 -12.76 21.52
C ASN A 94 -8.78 -11.66 20.63
N TRP A 95 -10.10 -11.51 20.60
CA TRP A 95 -10.78 -10.52 19.77
C TRP A 95 -10.84 -9.14 20.44
N VAL A 96 -10.78 -9.12 21.77
CA VAL A 96 -10.85 -7.88 22.56
C VAL A 96 -9.49 -7.17 22.63
N PHE A 97 -8.38 -7.91 22.58
CA PHE A 97 -7.03 -7.33 22.67
C PHE A 97 -6.47 -6.86 21.31
N ASP A 98 -6.86 -7.48 20.21
CA ASP A 98 -6.44 -7.05 18.88
C ASP A 98 -7.36 -5.97 18.34
N LEU A 99 -6.80 -4.82 17.97
CA LEU A 99 -7.59 -3.68 17.55
C LEU A 99 -8.08 -3.84 16.10
N HIS A 100 -9.36 -4.20 15.94
CA HIS A 100 -9.99 -4.38 14.62
C HIS A 100 -10.30 -3.02 14.00
N THR A 101 -9.40 -2.55 13.13
CA THR A 101 -9.50 -1.24 12.49
C THR A 101 -9.29 -1.33 10.99
N VAL A 102 -9.77 -0.29 10.29
CA VAL A 102 -9.47 -0.09 8.87
C VAL A 102 -8.00 0.32 8.74
N THR A 103 -7.27 -0.33 7.83
CA THR A 103 -5.83 -0.12 7.61
C THR A 103 -5.47 1.35 7.35
N GLU A 104 -6.26 2.03 6.50
CA GLU A 104 -6.09 3.45 6.22
C GLU A 104 -7.33 4.22 6.71
N PRO A 105 -7.21 5.06 7.76
CA PRO A 105 -8.35 5.76 8.34
C PRO A 105 -8.84 6.94 7.50
N ASN A 106 -8.01 7.47 6.58
CA ASN A 106 -8.33 8.67 5.79
C ASN A 106 -8.92 8.38 4.41
N ILE A 107 -9.77 7.36 4.30
CA ILE A 107 -10.47 7.06 3.05
C ILE A 107 -11.81 7.82 3.02
N VAL A 108 -12.03 8.62 1.97
CA VAL A 108 -13.33 9.27 1.75
C VAL A 108 -14.29 8.25 1.12
N LEU A 109 -15.23 7.74 1.92
CA LEU A 109 -16.24 6.78 1.44
C LEU A 109 -17.39 7.46 0.70
N LEU A 110 -17.91 8.56 1.25
CA LEU A 110 -19.16 9.19 0.82
C LEU A 110 -19.04 10.71 0.87
N LYS A 111 -19.68 11.39 -0.11
CA LYS A 111 -19.89 12.84 -0.09
C LYS A 111 -21.37 13.11 0.02
N LEU A 112 -21.79 13.62 1.18
CA LEU A 112 -23.19 13.85 1.49
C LEU A 112 -23.53 15.32 1.30
N ARG A 113 -24.73 15.61 0.83
CA ARG A 113 -25.35 16.93 0.87
C ARG A 113 -26.16 17.08 2.16
N TRP A 114 -26.53 18.33 2.47
CA TRP A 114 -27.29 18.67 3.67
C TRP A 114 -28.56 17.82 3.79
N GLU A 115 -28.87 17.38 5.01
CA GLU A 115 -30.00 16.50 5.37
C GLU A 115 -29.90 15.07 4.84
N GLN A 116 -28.76 14.70 4.24
CA GLN A 116 -28.51 13.30 3.92
C GLN A 116 -27.90 12.59 5.12
N GLU A 117 -28.47 11.42 5.42
CA GLU A 117 -27.99 10.50 6.44
C GLU A 117 -27.77 9.13 5.81
N VAL A 118 -26.72 8.46 6.26
CA VAL A 118 -26.39 7.10 5.85
C VAL A 118 -26.20 6.26 7.10
N HIS A 119 -26.98 5.18 7.15
CA HIS A 119 -26.86 4.10 8.12
C HIS A 119 -26.59 2.82 7.36
N ALA A 120 -25.44 2.19 7.62
CA ALA A 120 -25.04 0.96 6.96
C ALA A 120 -24.36 0.03 7.95
N MET A 121 -24.67 -1.27 7.82
CA MET A 121 -23.92 -2.35 8.45
C MET A 121 -23.10 -3.02 7.36
N LEU A 122 -21.80 -3.11 7.57
CA LEU A 122 -20.84 -3.71 6.66
C LEU A 122 -20.37 -5.01 7.28
N HIS A 123 -20.57 -6.11 6.58
CA HIS A 123 -20.03 -7.40 6.98
C HIS A 123 -18.74 -7.63 6.21
N CYS A 124 -17.69 -8.06 6.89
CA CYS A 124 -16.44 -8.46 6.29
C CYS A 124 -16.32 -9.97 6.37
N VAL A 125 -15.93 -10.58 5.25
CA VAL A 125 -15.71 -12.02 5.12
C VAL A 125 -14.26 -12.26 4.71
N HIS A 126 -13.82 -13.50 4.80
CA HIS A 126 -12.50 -13.92 4.33
C HIS A 126 -12.65 -14.57 2.95
N ALA A 127 -11.90 -14.10 1.96
CA ALA A 127 -11.98 -14.61 0.60
C ALA A 127 -10.65 -14.45 -0.16
N CYS A 128 -10.61 -15.05 -1.36
CA CYS A 128 -9.42 -15.15 -2.19
C CYS A 128 -9.41 -14.09 -3.30
N ALA A 129 -8.23 -13.55 -3.62
CA ALA A 129 -8.01 -12.55 -4.68
C ALA A 129 -8.47 -12.99 -6.07
N GLN A 130 -8.49 -14.30 -6.34
CA GLN A 130 -8.99 -14.87 -7.58
C GLN A 130 -10.47 -14.53 -7.82
N GLU A 131 -11.27 -14.35 -6.77
CA GLU A 131 -12.70 -14.02 -6.89
C GLU A 131 -12.90 -12.54 -7.22
N HIS A 132 -12.17 -11.66 -6.54
CA HIS A 132 -12.23 -10.22 -6.76
C HIS A 132 -10.97 -9.53 -6.24
N THR A 133 -10.51 -8.49 -6.95
CA THR A 133 -9.28 -7.74 -6.64
C THR A 133 -9.26 -7.08 -5.27
N ARG A 134 -10.45 -6.83 -4.68
CA ARG A 134 -10.62 -6.32 -3.31
C ARG A 134 -9.97 -7.22 -2.25
N TRP A 135 -9.82 -8.51 -2.56
CA TRP A 135 -9.22 -9.51 -1.68
C TRP A 135 -7.72 -9.66 -1.90
N CYS A 136 -7.15 -8.97 -2.89
CA CYS A 136 -5.72 -8.99 -3.12
C CYS A 136 -5.00 -8.26 -1.97
N PRO A 137 -4.14 -8.95 -1.20
CA PRO A 137 -3.43 -8.32 -0.09
C PRO A 137 -2.29 -7.41 -0.57
N VAL A 138 -1.82 -7.59 -1.81
CA VAL A 138 -0.68 -6.86 -2.37
C VAL A 138 -1.15 -5.99 -3.54
N PRO A 139 -1.24 -4.66 -3.38
CA PRO A 139 -1.76 -3.78 -4.42
C PRO A 139 -0.84 -3.71 -5.65
N SER A 140 0.47 -3.87 -5.46
CA SER A 140 1.47 -3.81 -6.52
C SER A 140 2.64 -4.74 -6.22
N LEU A 141 2.88 -5.72 -7.08
CA LEU A 141 4.02 -6.63 -7.02
C LEU A 141 4.67 -6.72 -8.38
N THR A 142 5.94 -6.33 -8.46
CA THR A 142 6.74 -6.42 -9.69
C THR A 142 8.11 -6.97 -9.37
N TYR A 143 8.73 -7.64 -10.34
CA TYR A 143 10.12 -8.06 -10.25
C TYR A 143 10.86 -7.59 -11.51
N ARG A 144 12.17 -7.40 -11.39
CA ARG A 144 13.04 -7.06 -12.52
C ARG A 144 14.31 -7.89 -12.47
N SER A 145 14.86 -8.19 -13.64
CA SER A 145 16.20 -8.77 -13.70
C SER A 145 17.23 -7.71 -13.31
N MET A 146 18.28 -8.12 -12.60
CA MET A 146 19.39 -7.23 -12.27
C MET A 146 20.10 -6.83 -13.57
N PRO A 147 20.27 -5.52 -13.86
CA PRO A 147 20.98 -5.10 -15.05
C PRO A 147 22.46 -5.50 -14.96
N HIS A 148 22.98 -6.07 -16.04
CA HIS A 148 24.41 -6.30 -16.21
C HIS A 148 24.97 -5.22 -17.14
N ILE A 149 25.81 -4.34 -16.60
CA ILE A 149 26.44 -3.26 -17.35
C ILE A 149 27.89 -3.63 -17.62
N GLU A 150 28.22 -3.87 -18.89
CA GLU A 150 29.60 -4.05 -19.34
C GLU A 150 30.15 -2.72 -19.82
N ILE A 151 31.14 -2.18 -19.11
CA ILE A 151 31.84 -0.97 -19.52
C ILE A 151 32.98 -1.40 -20.44
N GLY A 152 32.75 -1.31 -21.75
CA GLY A 152 33.79 -1.50 -22.76
C GLY A 152 34.65 -0.26 -22.89
N TRP A 153 35.96 -0.40 -22.68
CA TRP A 153 36.93 0.61 -23.10
C TRP A 153 37.28 0.36 -24.57
N ARG A 154 37.15 1.38 -25.41
CA ARG A 154 37.69 1.34 -26.77
C ARG A 154 39.18 1.68 -26.65
N GLU A 155 40.07 0.77 -27.03
CA GLU A 155 41.54 0.91 -26.86
C GLU A 155 42.06 2.25 -27.39
N GLU A 156 41.48 2.75 -28.47
CA GLU A 156 41.71 4.08 -29.05
C GLU A 156 41.61 5.22 -28.01
N TRP A 157 40.63 5.19 -27.11
CA TRP A 157 40.45 6.23 -26.09
C TRP A 157 41.36 6.05 -24.87
N VAL A 158 41.86 4.83 -24.66
CA VAL A 158 42.88 4.54 -23.65
C VAL A 158 44.25 5.04 -24.12
N GLU A 159 44.57 4.88 -25.40
CA GLU A 159 45.80 5.40 -26.00
C GLU A 159 45.78 6.93 -26.10
N VAL A 160 44.69 7.53 -26.58
CA VAL A 160 44.54 9.00 -26.60
C VAL A 160 44.65 9.57 -25.18
N GLY A 161 43.99 8.95 -24.20
CA GLY A 161 44.10 9.35 -22.81
C GLY A 161 45.50 9.15 -22.22
N ARG A 162 46.30 8.22 -22.74
CA ARG A 162 47.70 7.99 -22.34
C ARG A 162 48.64 9.02 -22.94
N GLU A 163 48.53 9.29 -24.25
CA GLU A 163 49.32 10.30 -24.95
C GLU A 163 49.07 11.70 -24.39
N GLU A 164 47.81 12.04 -24.13
CA GLU A 164 47.44 13.34 -23.58
C GLU A 164 47.94 13.52 -22.14
N ARG A 165 48.04 12.42 -21.38
CA ARG A 165 48.59 12.41 -20.02
C ARG A 165 50.12 12.50 -20.02
N GLU A 166 50.79 11.79 -20.93
CA GLU A 166 52.25 11.89 -21.13
C GLU A 166 52.66 13.30 -21.57
N LYS A 167 51.96 13.91 -22.55
CA LYS A 167 52.17 15.32 -22.93
C LYS A 167 52.07 16.27 -21.74
N ARG A 168 51.04 16.09 -20.91
CA ARG A 168 50.82 16.95 -19.74
C ARG A 168 51.88 16.77 -18.66
N TYR A 169 52.45 15.56 -18.53
CA TYR A 169 53.59 15.31 -17.65
C TYR A 169 54.88 15.92 -18.20
N GLU A 170 55.09 15.87 -19.52
CA GLU A 170 56.22 16.52 -20.19
C GLU A 170 56.15 18.05 -20.02
N GLU A 171 54.98 18.66 -20.27
CA GLU A 171 54.74 20.09 -20.06
C GLU A 171 54.98 20.49 -18.59
N MET A 172 54.51 19.67 -17.63
CA MET A 172 54.75 19.88 -16.20
C MET A 172 56.24 19.74 -15.83
N ARG A 173 56.98 18.83 -16.47
CA ARG A 173 58.41 18.61 -16.26
C ARG A 173 59.23 19.78 -16.80
N GLU A 174 58.88 20.30 -17.97
CA GLU A 174 59.50 21.50 -18.55
C GLU A 174 59.26 22.75 -17.68
N LEU A 175 58.06 22.89 -17.12
CA LEU A 175 57.71 24.00 -16.21
C LEU A 175 58.43 23.94 -14.85
N HIS A 176 58.75 22.74 -14.35
CA HIS A 176 59.37 22.55 -13.04
C HIS A 176 60.89 22.32 -13.09
N GLY A 177 61.52 22.32 -14.28
CA GLY A 177 62.97 22.42 -14.44
C GLY A 177 63.79 21.31 -13.77
N LEU A 178 63.47 20.04 -14.03
CA LEU A 178 64.33 18.89 -13.78
C LEU A 178 64.81 18.23 -15.08
#